data_AF-A0A4W4F3M6-F1
#
_entry.id   AF-A0A4W4F3M6-F1
#
_cell.length_a   1.000
_cell.length_b   1.000
_cell.length_c   1.000
_cell.angle_alpha   90.00
_cell.angle_beta   90.00
_cell.angle_gamma   90.00
#
_symmetry.space_group_name_H-M   'P 1'
#
loop_
_entity.id
_entity.type
_entity.pdbx_description
1 polymer ?
#
loop_
_entity_poly.entity_id
_entity_poly.type
_entity_poly.pdbx_seq_one_letter_code
_entity_poly.pdbx_strand_id
1 'polypeptide(L)'
;MSAKSAINKEIFTPHDERMLAAVQVKRRTKKKLPFLATGGQGDYSTFICLSVTNRKPTQVSITKVKQFEGSSSFIRRSQWTLDQLRQVNGIDPNRDGPEFDLMFENAFDQWVASSAGDKCMFVQVLHHTCQRYSADRKPEFVNCQSKLLGGNSILHSAADSVTSAVQKASQALNERGERLGRVEERTGDLMNSAQQFADTAHKVACSAPACSRVPRRLTPLLQCTRLFRGRSLPLRKLR
;
A
#
# COMPACT_ATOMS: atom_id res chain seq x y z
N MET A 1 -5.00 -11.23 14.74
CA MET A 1 -4.98 -10.03 13.86
C MET A 1 -5.38 -8.82 14.69
N SER A 2 -4.78 -7.64 14.48
CA SER A 2 -5.17 -6.42 15.22
C SER A 2 -6.48 -5.85 14.66
N ALA A 3 -7.28 -5.19 15.51
CA ALA A 3 -8.53 -4.54 15.08
C ALA A 3 -8.28 -3.56 13.91
N LYS A 4 -7.17 -2.81 13.93
CA LYS A 4 -6.78 -1.91 12.84
C LYS A 4 -6.62 -2.65 11.49
N SER A 5 -6.00 -3.83 11.49
CA SER A 5 -5.82 -4.61 10.26
C SER A 5 -7.15 -5.15 9.73
N ALA A 6 -8.03 -5.62 10.62
CA ALA A 6 -9.36 -6.11 10.24
C ALA A 6 -10.21 -4.97 9.65
N ILE A 7 -10.25 -3.81 10.32
CA ILE A 7 -10.95 -2.62 9.82
C ILE A 7 -10.44 -2.23 8.42
N ASN A 8 -9.11 -2.18 8.21
CA ASN A 8 -8.57 -1.82 6.89
C ASN A 8 -9.10 -2.77 5.79
N LYS A 9 -9.04 -4.09 6.04
CA LYS A 9 -9.44 -5.11 5.07
C LYS A 9 -10.95 -5.13 4.82
N GLU A 10 -11.76 -4.96 5.86
CA GLU A 10 -13.22 -5.08 5.76
C GLU A 10 -13.90 -3.79 5.31
N ILE A 11 -13.34 -2.63 5.69
CA ILE A 11 -14.02 -1.33 5.52
C ILE A 11 -13.38 -0.48 4.43
N PHE A 12 -12.06 -0.53 4.25
CA PHE A 12 -11.37 0.43 3.37
C PHE A 12 -10.90 -0.21 2.06
N THR A 13 -10.26 -1.38 2.13
CA THR A 13 -9.79 -2.11 0.95
C THR A 13 -10.90 -2.37 -0.10
N PRO A 14 -12.15 -2.74 0.26
CA PRO A 14 -13.20 -2.98 -0.73
C PRO A 14 -13.62 -1.73 -1.50
N HIS A 15 -13.33 -0.54 -0.95
CA HIS A 15 -13.65 0.75 -1.55
C HIS A 15 -12.45 1.42 -2.23
N ASP A 16 -11.35 0.67 -2.43
CA ASP A 16 -10.10 1.20 -2.98
C ASP A 16 -9.53 2.37 -2.15
N GLU A 17 -9.72 2.26 -0.84
CA GLU A 17 -9.16 3.16 0.17
C GLU A 17 -8.07 2.47 0.97
N ARG A 18 -7.08 3.24 1.40
CA ARG A 18 -6.02 2.83 2.33
C ARG A 18 -6.17 3.58 3.64
N MET A 19 -6.37 2.86 4.74
CA MET A 19 -6.39 3.46 6.07
C MET A 19 -4.97 3.87 6.50
N LEU A 20 -4.79 5.15 6.82
CA LEU A 20 -3.52 5.72 7.32
C LEU A 20 -3.39 5.55 8.84
N ALA A 21 -4.46 5.79 9.57
CA ALA A 21 -4.50 5.67 11.03
C ALA A 21 -5.90 5.32 11.52
N ALA A 22 -5.96 4.68 12.69
CA ALA A 22 -7.20 4.46 13.43
C ALA A 22 -6.95 4.56 14.93
N VAL A 23 -7.91 5.18 15.62
CA VAL A 23 -7.92 5.33 17.08
C VAL A 23 -9.25 4.82 17.64
N GLN A 24 -9.17 3.94 18.65
CA GLN A 24 -10.36 3.53 19.39
C GLN A 24 -10.74 4.64 20.36
N VAL A 25 -12.03 5.00 20.38
CA VAL A 25 -12.53 6.15 21.15
C VAL A 25 -13.81 5.83 21.90
N LYS A 26 -14.03 6.58 22.98
CA LYS A 26 -15.31 6.71 23.69
C LYS A 26 -15.74 8.18 23.66
N ARG A 27 -17.05 8.43 23.66
CA ARG A 27 -17.57 9.80 23.69
C ARG A 27 -17.29 10.41 25.06
N ARG A 28 -16.70 11.61 25.11
CA ARG A 28 -16.35 12.27 26.39
C ARG A 28 -17.58 12.68 27.18
N THR A 29 -18.55 13.30 26.51
CA THR A 29 -19.82 13.72 27.09
C THR A 29 -20.93 12.78 26.62
N LYS A 30 -21.33 11.86 27.50
CA LYS A 30 -22.64 11.22 27.37
C LYS A 30 -23.64 12.32 27.73
N LYS A 31 -24.34 12.94 26.75
CA LYS A 31 -25.58 13.67 27.06
C LYS A 31 -26.54 12.65 27.67
N LYS A 32 -26.45 12.43 28.99
CA LYS A 32 -27.43 11.70 29.76
C LYS A 32 -28.64 12.62 29.85
N LEU A 33 -29.56 12.48 28.89
CA LEU A 33 -30.97 12.55 29.24
C LEU A 33 -31.35 11.13 29.64
N PRO A 34 -31.34 10.79 30.94
CA PRO A 34 -31.61 9.42 31.40
C PRO A 34 -32.99 8.89 30.99
N PHE A 35 -33.91 9.75 30.54
CA PHE A 35 -35.26 9.38 30.13
C PHE A 35 -35.40 9.01 28.64
N LEU A 36 -34.46 9.43 27.79
CA LEU A 36 -34.43 9.10 26.37
C LEU A 36 -33.23 8.20 26.10
N ALA A 37 -33.20 7.04 26.76
CA ALA A 37 -32.49 5.90 26.23
C ALA A 37 -33.16 5.50 24.91
N THR A 38 -32.92 6.26 23.84
CA THR A 38 -33.06 5.76 22.47
C THR A 38 -32.01 4.68 22.34
N GLY A 39 -32.37 3.50 22.82
CA GLY A 39 -31.58 2.29 22.80
C GLY A 39 -31.21 1.99 21.37
N GLY A 40 -29.93 2.17 21.07
CA GLY A 40 -29.28 1.49 19.97
C GLY A 40 -28.63 0.24 20.54
N GLN A 41 -29.19 -0.91 20.16
CA GLN A 41 -28.73 -2.30 20.31
C GLN A 41 -27.24 -2.47 20.71
N GLY A 42 -27.01 -2.97 21.93
CA GLY A 42 -25.74 -3.54 22.41
C GLY A 42 -24.61 -2.57 22.76
N ASP A 43 -23.65 -3.05 23.55
CA ASP A 43 -22.38 -2.36 23.72
C ASP A 43 -21.62 -2.35 22.39
N TYR A 44 -20.83 -1.30 22.14
CA TYR A 44 -20.07 -1.16 20.91
C TYR A 44 -18.73 -0.47 21.14
N SER A 45 -17.73 -0.90 20.37
CA SER A 45 -16.47 -0.18 20.21
C SER A 45 -16.60 0.84 19.07
N THR A 46 -16.09 2.05 19.27
CA THR A 46 -16.05 3.09 18.24
C THR A 46 -14.60 3.37 17.84
N PHE A 47 -14.36 3.53 16.55
CA PHE A 47 -13.08 3.89 15.98
C PHE A 47 -13.24 5.13 15.10
N ILE A 48 -12.27 6.04 15.16
CA ILE A 48 -12.09 7.09 14.16
C ILE A 48 -10.91 6.70 13.29
N CYS A 49 -11.15 6.64 11.99
CA CYS A 49 -10.20 6.20 10.99
C CYS A 49 -9.92 7.35 10.02
N LEU A 50 -8.66 7.50 9.63
CA LEU A 50 -8.23 8.39 8.56
C LEU A 50 -7.83 7.52 7.37
N SER A 51 -8.40 7.78 6.19
CA SER A 51 -8.12 7.03 4.96
C SER A 51 -7.87 7.94 3.77
N VAL A 52 -7.20 7.38 2.76
CA VAL A 52 -6.98 8.00 1.46
C VAL A 52 -7.43 7.06 0.35
N THR A 53 -8.00 7.60 -0.72
CA THR A 53 -8.30 6.81 -1.92
C THR A 53 -7.01 6.53 -2.72
N ASN A 54 -6.91 5.35 -3.34
CA ASN A 54 -5.79 5.06 -4.26
C ASN A 54 -6.04 5.61 -5.66
N ARG A 55 -7.30 5.95 -5.99
CA ARG A 55 -7.70 6.53 -7.27
C ARG A 55 -7.30 8.00 -7.38
N LYS A 56 -7.26 8.49 -8.62
CA LYS A 56 -7.06 9.91 -8.91
C LYS A 56 -8.42 10.56 -9.27
N PRO A 57 -8.76 11.74 -8.73
CA PRO A 57 -8.00 12.50 -7.72
C PRO A 57 -7.99 11.82 -6.35
N THR A 58 -6.87 11.96 -5.62
CA THR A 58 -6.75 11.42 -4.25
C THR A 58 -7.65 12.21 -3.32
N GLN A 59 -8.50 11.50 -2.59
CA GLN A 59 -9.42 12.06 -1.62
C GLN A 59 -9.09 11.52 -0.24
N VAL A 60 -9.11 12.39 0.76
CA VAL A 60 -8.87 12.05 2.16
C VAL A 60 -10.17 12.12 2.93
N SER A 61 -10.44 11.09 3.74
CA SER A 61 -11.66 10.99 4.54
C SER A 61 -11.38 10.60 5.98
N ILE A 62 -12.15 11.18 6.89
CA ILE A 62 -12.24 10.79 8.30
C ILE A 62 -13.53 9.99 8.47
N THR A 63 -13.42 8.73 8.87
CA THR A 63 -14.54 7.79 8.94
C THR A 63 -14.73 7.29 10.36
N LYS A 64 -15.96 7.36 10.85
CA LYS A 64 -16.38 6.78 12.12
C LYS A 64 -16.87 5.36 11.89
N VAL A 65 -16.22 4.41 12.52
CA VAL A 65 -16.51 2.97 12.41
C VAL A 65 -16.96 2.45 13.77
N LYS A 66 -17.94 1.55 13.78
CA LYS A 66 -18.38 0.84 14.98
C LYS A 66 -18.22 -0.66 14.82
N GLN A 67 -17.91 -1.33 15.92
CA GLN A 67 -18.00 -2.77 16.07
C GLN A 67 -18.96 -3.04 17.22
N PHE A 68 -20.04 -3.78 16.96
CA PHE A 68 -21.03 -4.13 17.98
C PHE A 68 -20.58 -5.40 18.72
N GLU A 69 -20.86 -5.47 20.01
CA GLU A 69 -20.56 -6.65 20.81
C GLU A 69 -21.26 -7.89 20.23
N GLY A 70 -20.57 -9.03 20.25
CA GLY A 70 -21.03 -10.27 19.61
C GLY A 70 -20.93 -10.30 18.09
N SER A 71 -20.58 -9.18 17.44
CA SER A 71 -20.30 -9.13 16.00
C SER A 71 -18.80 -9.04 15.72
N SER A 72 -18.33 -9.84 14.76
CA SER A 72 -16.99 -9.68 14.20
C SER A 72 -16.89 -8.54 13.19
N SER A 73 -18.04 -8.06 12.69
CA SER A 73 -18.08 -7.13 11.56
C SER A 73 -18.00 -5.66 12.00
N PHE A 74 -17.38 -4.86 11.16
CA PHE A 74 -17.33 -3.40 11.33
C PHE A 74 -18.39 -2.70 10.47
N ILE A 75 -18.90 -1.57 10.95
CA ILE A 75 -19.92 -0.77 10.25
C ILE A 75 -19.49 0.70 10.21
N ARG A 76 -19.44 1.30 9.01
CA ARG A 76 -19.30 2.76 8.83
C ARG A 76 -20.56 3.46 9.32
N ARG A 77 -20.41 4.45 10.21
CA ARG A 77 -21.54 5.23 10.77
C ARG A 77 -21.62 6.64 10.24
N SER A 78 -20.47 7.26 9.99
CA SER A 78 -20.36 8.62 9.48
C SER A 78 -19.03 8.75 8.77
N GLN A 79 -18.95 9.62 7.77
CA GLN A 79 -17.75 9.90 7.02
C GLN A 79 -17.74 11.40 6.68
N TRP A 80 -16.57 12.01 6.81
CA TRP A 80 -16.34 13.42 6.48
C TRP A 80 -15.13 13.51 5.58
N THR A 81 -15.17 14.40 4.60
CA THR A 81 -13.98 14.72 3.82
C THR A 81 -13.02 15.56 4.66
N LEU A 82 -11.73 15.54 4.34
CA LEU A 82 -10.74 16.33 5.07
C LEU A 82 -11.04 17.83 5.02
N ASP A 83 -11.61 18.33 3.93
CA ASP A 83 -11.95 19.76 3.75
C ASP A 83 -13.04 20.25 4.71
N GLN A 84 -13.88 19.33 5.21
CA GLN A 84 -14.90 19.63 6.20
C GLN A 84 -14.31 19.81 7.60
N LEU A 85 -13.09 19.34 7.87
CA LEU A 85 -12.43 19.50 9.16
C LEU A 85 -12.02 20.97 9.33
N ARG A 86 -12.44 21.59 10.44
CA ARG A 86 -12.15 22.99 10.76
C ARG A 86 -11.15 23.12 11.89
N GLN A 87 -11.24 22.27 12.90
CA GLN A 87 -10.38 22.34 14.07
C GLN A 87 -10.17 20.97 14.70
N VAL A 88 -8.95 20.73 15.18
CA VAL A 88 -8.59 19.63 16.08
C VAL A 88 -8.16 20.24 17.41
N ASN A 89 -8.86 19.91 18.49
CA ASN A 89 -8.55 20.41 19.83
C ASN A 89 -7.89 19.30 20.66
N GLY A 90 -6.62 19.48 21.04
CA GLY A 90 -5.85 18.56 21.89
C GLY A 90 -6.20 18.64 23.39
N ILE A 91 -7.09 19.57 23.76
CA ILE A 91 -7.66 19.83 25.09
C ILE A 91 -6.68 20.44 26.09
N ASP A 92 -5.55 19.78 26.34
CA ASP A 92 -4.54 20.25 27.27
C ASP A 92 -3.16 20.23 26.59
N PRO A 93 -2.54 21.39 26.33
CA PRO A 93 -1.22 21.47 25.71
C PRO A 93 -0.08 21.18 26.70
N ASN A 94 -0.35 21.12 28.00
CA ASN A 94 0.64 20.92 29.05
C ASN A 94 0.61 19.49 29.61
N ARG A 95 -0.52 18.79 29.49
CA ARG A 95 -0.72 17.44 30.02
C ARG A 95 -1.01 16.41 28.93
N ASP A 96 -0.38 15.23 29.05
CA ASP A 96 -0.70 14.07 28.23
C ASP A 96 -2.05 13.46 28.66
N GLY A 97 -3.14 13.87 28.00
CA GLY A 97 -4.47 13.26 28.16
C GLY A 97 -4.91 12.45 26.93
N PRO A 98 -5.79 11.43 27.04
CA PRO A 98 -6.42 10.76 25.88
C PRO A 98 -7.51 11.58 25.19
N GLU A 99 -7.85 12.76 25.72
CA GLU A 99 -8.91 13.64 25.25
C GLU A 99 -8.55 14.44 24.00
N PHE A 100 -9.43 14.44 23.00
CA PHE A 100 -9.41 15.37 21.86
C PHE A 100 -10.82 15.63 21.31
N ASP A 101 -11.01 16.76 20.65
CA ASP A 101 -12.25 17.09 19.95
C ASP A 101 -11.98 17.36 18.46
N LEU A 102 -12.93 16.95 17.61
CA LEU A 102 -12.94 17.22 16.18
C LEU A 102 -14.12 18.14 15.85
N MET A 103 -13.82 19.29 15.26
CA MET A 103 -14.82 20.24 14.76
C MET A 103 -14.82 20.19 13.24
N PHE A 104 -15.97 19.84 12.68
CA PHE A 104 -16.26 19.90 11.26
C PHE A 104 -17.20 21.07 10.96
N GLU A 105 -17.45 21.36 9.68
CA GLU A 105 -18.43 22.36 9.26
C GLU A 105 -19.81 22.19 9.92
N ASN A 106 -20.32 20.96 9.97
CA ASN A 106 -21.68 20.65 10.41
C ASN A 106 -21.73 19.65 11.59
N ALA A 107 -20.58 19.34 12.20
CA ALA A 107 -20.50 18.35 13.27
C ALA A 107 -19.43 18.71 14.29
N PHE A 108 -19.68 18.38 15.56
CA PHE A 108 -18.73 18.54 16.64
C PHE A 108 -18.71 17.27 17.48
N ASP A 109 -17.56 16.60 17.50
CA ASP A 109 -17.40 15.28 18.12
C ASP A 109 -16.28 15.32 19.16
N GLN A 110 -16.65 15.02 20.42
CA GLN A 110 -15.73 15.00 21.56
C GLN A 110 -15.36 13.58 21.95
N TRP A 111 -14.07 13.27 21.92
CA TRP A 111 -13.55 11.93 22.07
C TRP A 111 -12.58 11.78 23.23
N VAL A 112 -12.50 10.55 23.72
CA VAL A 112 -11.48 10.04 24.63
C VAL A 112 -10.89 8.80 23.98
N ALA A 113 -9.62 8.84 23.61
CA ALA A 113 -8.90 7.69 23.06
C ALA A 113 -8.70 6.59 24.12
N SER A 114 -8.34 5.38 23.68
CA SER A 114 -7.91 4.29 24.58
C SER A 114 -6.70 4.65 25.44
N SER A 115 -5.79 5.49 24.92
CA SER A 115 -4.62 6.00 25.64
C SER A 115 -4.16 7.36 25.11
N ALA A 116 -3.37 8.09 25.90
CA ALA A 116 -2.74 9.34 25.44
C ALA A 116 -1.77 9.10 24.27
N GLY A 117 -1.09 7.94 24.24
CA GLY A 117 -0.22 7.54 23.13
C GLY A 117 -0.99 7.29 21.83
N ASP A 118 -2.14 6.63 21.90
CA ASP A 118 -3.01 6.42 20.73
C ASP A 118 -3.54 7.74 20.17
N LYS A 119 -3.96 8.66 21.06
CA LYS A 119 -4.32 10.04 20.68
C LYS A 119 -3.17 10.71 19.94
N CYS A 120 -1.99 10.72 20.56
CA CYS A 120 -0.77 11.35 20.05
C CYS A 120 -0.47 10.88 18.61
N MET A 121 -0.41 9.57 18.40
CA MET A 121 -0.16 8.97 17.10
C MET A 121 -1.21 9.35 16.06
N PHE A 122 -2.50 9.28 16.43
CA PHE A 122 -3.58 9.61 15.50
C PHE A 122 -3.58 11.10 15.10
N VAL A 123 -3.44 12.00 16.07
CA VAL A 123 -3.42 13.45 15.85
C VAL A 123 -2.20 13.85 15.00
N GLN A 124 -1.05 13.23 15.22
CA GLN A 124 0.16 13.42 14.40
C GLN A 124 -0.08 13.05 12.93
N VAL A 125 -0.60 11.85 12.66
CA VAL A 125 -0.89 11.41 11.29
C VAL A 125 -1.94 12.31 10.64
N LEU A 126 -2.98 12.70 11.38
CA LEU A 126 -4.00 13.63 10.91
C LEU A 126 -3.41 14.99 10.54
N HIS A 127 -2.58 15.57 11.40
CA HIS A 127 -1.92 16.85 11.16
C HIS A 127 -1.08 16.84 9.89
N HIS A 128 -0.21 15.85 9.71
CA HIS A 128 0.60 15.74 8.48
C HIS A 128 -0.24 15.53 7.23
N THR A 129 -1.34 14.77 7.35
CA THR A 129 -2.27 14.58 6.24
C THR A 129 -2.97 15.90 5.88
N CYS A 130 -3.38 16.71 6.86
CA CYS A 130 -3.90 18.06 6.64
C CYS A 130 -2.88 18.96 5.94
N GLN A 131 -1.62 18.93 6.38
CA GLN A 131 -0.57 19.73 5.74
C GLN A 131 -0.35 19.37 4.27
N ARG A 132 -0.52 18.09 3.91
CA ARG A 132 -0.27 17.58 2.56
C ARG A 132 -1.45 17.73 1.60
N TYR A 133 -2.68 17.57 2.09
CA TYR A 133 -3.86 17.46 1.24
C TYR A 133 -4.85 18.64 1.35
N SER A 134 -4.74 19.49 2.37
CA SER A 134 -5.60 20.68 2.49
C SER A 134 -4.94 21.89 1.80
N ALA A 135 -5.38 22.19 0.57
CA ALA A 135 -4.86 23.29 -0.24
C ALA A 135 -5.48 24.65 0.11
N ASP A 136 -6.81 24.75 0.13
CA ASP A 136 -7.51 26.04 0.26
C ASP A 136 -7.60 26.53 1.70
N ARG A 137 -7.88 25.63 2.64
CA ARG A 137 -8.04 25.98 4.06
C ARG A 137 -7.56 24.85 4.95
N LYS A 138 -6.53 25.14 5.75
CA LYS A 138 -5.99 24.19 6.72
C LYS A 138 -6.82 24.24 8.02
N PRO A 139 -7.17 23.09 8.62
CA PRO A 139 -7.79 23.06 9.94
C PRO A 139 -6.81 23.55 11.01
N GLU A 140 -7.34 24.22 12.03
CA GLU A 140 -6.56 24.70 13.16
C GLU A 140 -6.31 23.57 14.17
N PHE A 141 -5.07 23.42 14.63
CA PHE A 141 -4.72 22.51 15.71
C PHE A 141 -4.45 23.33 16.97
N VAL A 142 -5.39 23.29 17.92
CA VAL A 142 -5.35 24.09 19.16
C VAL A 142 -5.20 23.20 20.37
N ASN A 143 -4.57 23.70 21.43
CA ASN A 143 -4.30 22.95 22.68
C ASN A 143 -3.64 21.58 22.44
N CYS A 144 -2.98 21.42 21.30
CA CYS A 144 -2.13 20.28 21.02
C CYS A 144 -0.75 20.59 21.59
N GLN A 145 -0.15 19.61 22.22
CA GLN A 145 1.22 19.75 22.71
C GLN A 145 2.16 20.00 21.52
N SER A 146 3.13 20.88 21.70
CA SER A 146 4.11 21.24 20.66
C SER A 146 4.90 20.02 20.14
N LYS A 147 5.16 19.02 20.99
CA LYS A 147 5.76 17.74 20.58
C LYS A 147 4.92 16.91 19.60
N LEU A 148 3.60 17.13 19.54
CA LEU A 148 2.70 16.47 18.59
C LEU A 148 2.78 17.10 17.20
N LEU A 149 3.02 18.41 17.11
CA LEU A 149 2.90 19.15 15.85
C LEU A 149 4.26 19.53 15.25
N GLY A 150 5.29 19.68 16.10
CA GLY A 150 6.61 20.22 15.73
C GLY A 150 7.72 19.19 15.59
N GLY A 151 7.40 17.89 15.62
CA GLY A 151 8.38 16.83 15.40
C GLY A 151 8.37 16.37 13.95
N ASN A 152 9.45 16.59 13.22
CA ASN A 152 9.79 15.82 12.02
C ASN A 152 10.02 14.37 12.47
N SER A 153 8.95 13.63 12.78
CA SER A 153 9.06 12.28 13.30
C SER A 153 9.44 11.40 12.13
N ILE A 154 10.73 11.09 12.05
CA ILE A 154 11.48 10.13 11.23
C ILE A 154 10.64 8.96 10.68
N LEU A 155 9.59 8.53 11.38
CA LEU A 155 8.61 7.53 10.96
C LEU A 155 7.80 7.91 9.70
N HIS A 156 7.30 9.14 9.56
CA HIS A 156 6.51 9.52 8.37
C HIS A 156 7.39 9.91 7.19
N SER A 157 8.52 10.59 7.43
CA SER A 157 9.53 10.82 6.39
C SER A 157 10.13 9.52 5.88
N ALA A 158 10.38 8.53 6.73
CA ALA A 158 10.76 7.19 6.29
C ALA A 158 9.63 6.49 5.54
N ALA A 159 8.37 6.59 5.99
CA ALA A 159 7.24 5.98 5.29
C ALA A 159 7.00 6.60 3.90
N ASP A 160 7.08 7.92 3.76
CA ASP A 160 6.98 8.63 2.49
C ASP A 160 8.21 8.38 1.61
N SER A 161 9.41 8.32 2.20
CA SER A 161 10.64 7.96 1.49
C SER A 161 10.60 6.52 0.98
N VAL A 162 10.11 5.57 1.78
CA VAL A 162 9.94 4.17 1.37
C VAL A 162 8.85 4.05 0.33
N THR A 163 7.70 4.72 0.49
CA THR A 163 6.62 4.70 -0.50
C THR A 163 7.08 5.29 -1.83
N SER A 164 7.83 6.40 -1.80
CA SER A 164 8.43 7.01 -3.00
C SER A 164 9.51 6.11 -3.61
N ALA A 165 10.36 5.48 -2.79
CA ALA A 165 11.39 4.56 -3.28
C ALA A 165 10.79 3.31 -3.93
N VAL A 166 9.72 2.76 -3.35
CA VAL A 166 8.97 1.63 -3.91
C VAL A 166 8.31 2.04 -5.22
N GLN A 167 7.68 3.22 -5.30
CA GLN A 167 7.13 3.71 -6.58
C GLN A 167 8.20 3.90 -7.65
N LYS A 168 9.36 4.49 -7.31
CA LYS A 168 10.48 4.65 -8.25
C LYS A 168 11.05 3.30 -8.70
N ALA A 169 11.15 2.34 -7.79
CA ALA A 169 11.60 0.99 -8.13
C ALA A 169 10.60 0.27 -9.04
N SER A 170 9.29 0.36 -8.77
CA SER A 170 8.25 -0.17 -9.65
C SER A 170 8.27 0.47 -11.03
N GLN A 171 8.50 1.80 -11.12
CA GLN A 171 8.62 2.49 -12.39
C GLN A 171 9.87 2.05 -13.17
N ALA A 172 11.03 1.96 -12.52
CA ALA A 172 12.27 1.50 -13.15
C ALA A 172 12.20 0.02 -13.61
N LEU A 173 11.47 -0.82 -12.88
CA LEU A 173 11.21 -2.21 -13.29
C LEU A 173 10.26 -2.26 -14.50
N ASN A 174 9.24 -1.42 -14.56
CA ASN A 174 8.34 -1.34 -15.71
C ASN A 174 9.09 -0.88 -16.98
N GLU A 175 9.91 0.16 -16.87
CA GLU A 175 10.75 0.67 -17.97
C GLU A 175 11.79 -0.36 -18.44
N ARG A 176 12.36 -1.15 -17.51
CA ARG A 176 13.24 -2.27 -17.87
C ARG A 176 12.49 -3.42 -18.54
N GLY A 177 11.29 -3.74 -18.08
CA GLY A 177 10.43 -4.76 -18.67
C GLY A 177 10.06 -4.45 -20.12
N GLU A 178 9.67 -3.20 -20.41
CA GLU A 178 9.36 -2.77 -21.78
C GLU A 178 10.57 -2.84 -22.72
N ARG A 179 11.77 -2.52 -22.22
CA ARG A 179 13.01 -2.63 -23.01
C ARG A 179 13.42 -4.09 -23.26
N LEU A 180 13.22 -4.97 -22.28
CA LEU A 180 13.44 -6.41 -22.43
C LEU A 180 12.47 -7.01 -23.44
N GLY A 181 11.18 -6.67 -23.37
CA GLY A 181 10.17 -7.16 -24.33
C GLY A 181 10.52 -6.83 -25.78
N ARG A 182 11.08 -5.64 -26.06
CA ARG A 182 11.53 -5.26 -27.42
C ARG A 182 12.76 -6.05 -27.89
N VAL A 183 13.63 -6.46 -26.97
CA VAL A 183 14.80 -7.29 -27.30
C VAL A 183 14.39 -8.75 -27.46
N GLU A 184 13.45 -9.23 -26.65
CA GLU A 184 12.85 -10.57 -26.78
C GLU A 184 12.10 -10.71 -28.10
N GLU A 185 11.34 -9.70 -28.54
CA GLU A 185 10.67 -9.66 -29.85
C GLU A 185 11.69 -9.77 -31.00
N ARG A 186 12.74 -8.95 -30.98
CA ARG A 186 13.83 -9.03 -31.98
C ARG A 186 14.54 -10.38 -31.97
N THR A 187 14.72 -10.98 -30.79
CA THR A 187 15.35 -12.30 -30.68
C THR A 187 14.43 -13.39 -31.24
N GLY A 188 13.12 -13.27 -31.03
CA GLY A 188 12.11 -14.14 -31.62
C GLY A 188 12.11 -14.09 -33.16
N ASP A 189 12.20 -12.90 -33.75
CA ASP A 189 12.27 -12.72 -35.20
C ASP A 189 13.54 -13.33 -35.80
N LEU A 190 14.68 -13.14 -35.14
CA LEU A 190 15.94 -13.76 -35.55
C LEU A 190 15.91 -15.28 -35.42
N MET A 191 15.28 -15.81 -34.36
CA MET A 191 15.12 -17.24 -34.15
C MET A 191 14.23 -17.86 -35.24
N ASN A 192 13.12 -17.22 -35.58
CA ASN A 192 12.26 -17.63 -36.70
C ASN A 192 13.00 -17.57 -38.04
N SER A 193 13.80 -16.53 -38.27
CA SER A 193 14.61 -16.40 -39.48
C SER A 193 15.66 -17.52 -39.57
N ALA A 194 16.37 -17.81 -38.47
CA ALA A 194 17.35 -18.89 -38.41
C ALA A 194 16.69 -20.27 -38.66
N GLN A 195 15.49 -20.48 -38.13
CA GLN A 195 14.72 -21.71 -38.37
C GLN A 195 14.36 -21.86 -39.85
N GLN A 196 13.89 -20.80 -40.50
CA GLN A 196 13.59 -20.83 -41.94
C GLN A 196 14.84 -21.12 -42.79
N PHE A 197 15.99 -20.58 -42.41
CA PHE A 197 17.26 -20.91 -43.07
C PHE A 197 17.63 -22.39 -42.89
N ALA A 198 17.50 -22.93 -41.67
CA ALA A 198 17.77 -24.33 -41.38
C ALA A 198 16.84 -25.26 -42.16
N ASP A 199 15.54 -24.97 -42.19
CA ASP A 199 14.53 -25.76 -42.91
C ASP A 199 14.76 -25.71 -44.42
N THR A 200 15.15 -24.55 -44.95
CA THR A 200 15.50 -24.40 -46.38
C THR A 200 16.75 -25.19 -46.72
N ALA A 201 17.81 -25.10 -45.91
CA ALA A 201 19.04 -25.86 -46.12
C ALA A 201 18.79 -27.38 -46.04
N HIS A 202 17.96 -27.82 -45.09
CA HIS A 202 17.59 -29.23 -44.94
C HIS A 202 16.79 -29.72 -46.15
N LYS A 203 15.83 -28.92 -46.64
CA LYS A 203 15.05 -29.24 -47.84
C LYS A 203 15.94 -29.38 -49.07
N VAL A 204 16.89 -28.47 -49.28
CA VAL A 204 17.84 -28.51 -50.41
C VAL A 204 18.78 -29.72 -50.30
N ALA A 205 19.24 -30.06 -49.09
CA ALA A 205 20.05 -31.25 -48.85
C ALA A 205 19.29 -32.55 -49.10
N CYS A 206 18.00 -32.61 -48.78
CA CYS A 206 17.15 -33.78 -48.99
C CYS A 206 16.56 -33.88 -50.41
N SER A 207 16.47 -32.77 -51.17
CA SER A 207 15.95 -32.76 -52.55
C SER A 207 17.03 -32.83 -53.62
N ALA A 208 18.32 -32.76 -53.26
CA ALA A 208 19.41 -32.94 -54.22
C ALA A 208 19.43 -34.41 -54.68
N PRO A 209 19.35 -34.70 -55.99
CA PRO A 209 19.52 -36.07 -56.47
C PRO A 209 20.92 -36.55 -56.09
N ALA A 210 21.02 -37.75 -55.55
CA ALA A 210 22.28 -38.37 -55.14
C ALA A 210 23.24 -38.44 -56.35
N CYS A 211 24.07 -37.40 -56.50
CA CYS A 211 25.09 -37.35 -57.52
C CYS A 211 26.32 -38.05 -56.95
N SER A 212 26.47 -39.31 -57.35
CA SER A 212 27.62 -40.16 -57.10
C SER A 212 28.88 -39.57 -57.72
N ARG A 213 29.62 -38.75 -56.97
CA ARG A 213 31.05 -38.51 -57.22
C ARG A 213 31.74 -38.01 -55.96
N VAL A 214 32.43 -38.93 -55.31
CA VAL A 214 33.38 -38.69 -54.22
C VAL A 214 34.65 -38.05 -54.81
N PRO A 215 35.16 -36.94 -54.23
CA PRO A 215 36.59 -36.70 -54.18
C PRO A 215 37.08 -37.00 -52.76
N ARG A 216 38.06 -37.92 -52.69
CA ARG A 216 38.88 -38.16 -51.52
C ARG A 216 39.60 -36.87 -51.12
N ARG A 217 39.34 -36.36 -49.92
CA ARG A 217 40.32 -35.89 -48.92
C ARG A 217 39.58 -35.08 -47.85
N LEU A 218 39.28 -35.74 -46.74
CA LEU A 218 39.51 -35.23 -45.37
C LEU A 218 39.03 -36.32 -44.39
N THR A 219 39.99 -37.02 -43.83
CA THR A 219 39.87 -37.94 -42.68
C THR A 219 39.65 -37.13 -41.37
N PRO A 220 39.24 -37.76 -40.25
CA PRO A 220 37.96 -37.48 -39.62
C PRO A 220 38.07 -36.75 -38.28
N LEU A 221 37.07 -35.94 -37.95
CA LEU A 221 36.75 -35.55 -36.57
C LEU A 221 35.37 -36.12 -36.23
N LEU A 222 35.37 -37.42 -35.91
CA LEU A 222 34.28 -38.08 -35.22
C LEU A 222 34.73 -38.32 -33.77
N GLN A 223 33.78 -38.11 -32.86
CA GLN A 223 33.77 -38.52 -31.44
C GLN A 223 34.53 -37.63 -30.45
N CYS A 224 33.77 -36.82 -29.70
CA CYS A 224 33.39 -37.20 -28.32
C CYS A 224 32.46 -36.17 -27.67
N THR A 225 31.20 -36.15 -28.10
CA THR A 225 30.08 -35.86 -27.20
C THR A 225 30.00 -37.01 -26.18
N ARG A 226 30.67 -36.89 -25.04
CA ARG A 226 30.41 -37.63 -23.77
C ARG A 226 31.51 -37.29 -22.77
N LEU A 227 31.37 -36.18 -22.04
CA LEU A 227 31.93 -35.97 -20.70
C LEU A 227 31.61 -34.54 -20.25
N PHE A 228 30.40 -34.31 -19.76
CA PHE A 228 30.16 -33.34 -18.68
C PHE A 228 28.84 -33.72 -18.00
N ARG A 229 28.85 -34.89 -17.38
CA ARG A 229 27.90 -35.26 -16.33
C ARG A 229 28.67 -35.23 -15.01
N GLY A 230 28.32 -34.27 -14.15
CA GLY A 230 28.56 -34.31 -12.71
C GLY A 230 29.92 -33.82 -12.21
N ARG A 231 29.95 -32.57 -11.72
CA ARG A 231 30.53 -32.26 -10.40
C ARG A 231 29.67 -31.21 -9.70
N SER A 232 28.90 -31.70 -8.75
CA SER A 232 28.26 -30.94 -7.67
C SER A 232 29.31 -30.52 -6.65
N LEU A 233 29.12 -29.35 -6.01
CA LEU A 233 29.62 -28.86 -4.69
C LEU A 233 30.03 -27.36 -4.75
N PRO A 234 29.94 -26.59 -3.65
CA PRO A 234 28.78 -26.37 -2.79
C PRO A 234 28.47 -24.86 -2.59
N LEU A 235 27.20 -24.55 -2.26
CA LEU A 235 26.75 -23.27 -1.75
C LEU A 235 27.44 -22.93 -0.41
N ARG A 236 28.27 -21.87 -0.40
CA ARG A 236 28.66 -21.20 0.85
C ARG A 236 27.54 -20.23 1.26
N LYS A 237 27.01 -20.47 2.46
CA LYS A 237 26.22 -19.53 3.26
C LYS A 237 27.00 -18.22 3.42
N LEU A 238 26.42 -17.10 2.99
CA LEU A 238 26.68 -15.82 3.63
C LEU A 238 25.64 -15.64 4.74
N ARG A 239 26.15 -15.49 5.97
CA ARG A 239 25.48 -14.75 7.03
C ARG A 239 25.52 -13.27 6.69
#